data_AF-A0A9D1SGG3-F1
#
_entry.id   AF-A0A9D1SGG3-F1
#
_cell.length_a   1.000
_cell.length_b   1.000
_cell.length_c   1.000
_cell.angle_alpha   90.00
_cell.angle_beta   90.00
_cell.angle_gamma   90.00
#
_symmetry.space_group_name_H-M   'P 1'
#
loop_
_entity.id
_entity.type
_entity.pdbx_description
1 polymer ?
#
loop_
_entity_poly.entity_id
_entity_poly.type
_entity_poly.pdbx_seq_one_letter_code
_entity_poly.pdbx_strand_id
1 'polypeptide(L)'
;MNKINGYTEEEAKSLVEYIWEGKQAGKTLTCLFATYGAAHGRAKGSVRNYYYALMKNRKKDERVVKLLDGKQLSVEQIREFTEEETDSVLRSILKEKSKGVSVRRAICNLAKGDDKLMLRLQNKYRNILKKQPERIEAIAAELGIRPTEKSFLQRRLETEINALYDRLTQSLKEENVRLSNENIRLRRENEALKRRAGFKEV
;
A
#
# COMPACT_ATOMS: atom_id res chain seq x y z
N MET A 1 12.45 23.62 19.26
CA MET A 1 12.95 22.46 18.49
C MET A 1 12.49 22.61 17.05
N ASN A 2 13.44 22.67 16.09
CA ASN A 2 13.10 22.69 14.67
C ASN A 2 12.59 21.31 14.26
N LYS A 3 11.36 21.27 13.72
CA LYS A 3 10.75 20.05 13.22
C LYS A 3 10.63 20.12 11.70
N ILE A 4 10.97 19.05 11.01
CA ILE A 4 10.73 18.86 9.57
C ILE A 4 9.56 17.88 9.48
N ASN A 5 8.39 18.33 9.01
CA ASN A 5 7.15 17.53 8.88
C ASN A 5 6.82 16.63 10.09
N GLY A 6 7.00 17.14 11.31
CA GLY A 6 6.64 16.46 12.56
C GLY A 6 7.73 15.57 13.19
N TYR A 7 8.87 15.40 12.53
CA TYR A 7 10.08 14.77 13.08
C TYR A 7 11.09 15.86 13.47
N THR A 8 11.90 15.62 14.49
CA THR A 8 13.04 16.51 14.76
C THR A 8 14.08 16.42 13.64
N GLU A 9 14.96 17.40 13.54
CA GLU A 9 16.02 17.37 12.52
C GLU A 9 16.97 16.17 12.73
N GLU A 10 17.24 15.80 13.97
CA GLU A 10 18.05 14.63 14.31
C GLU A 10 17.36 13.32 13.91
N GLU A 11 16.06 13.17 14.22
CA GLU A 11 15.27 12.01 13.80
C GLU A 11 15.19 11.91 12.27
N ALA A 12 15.09 13.04 11.57
CA ALA A 12 15.04 13.10 10.11
C ALA A 12 16.36 12.63 9.48
N LYS A 13 17.50 13.11 10.00
CA LYS A 13 18.84 12.73 9.52
C LYS A 13 19.10 11.25 9.76
N SER A 14 18.85 10.78 10.99
CA SER A 14 19.01 9.38 11.38
C SER A 14 18.17 8.45 10.52
N LEU A 15 16.89 8.79 10.27
CA LEU A 15 16.03 8.00 9.40
C LEU A 15 16.57 7.87 7.98
N VAL A 16 17.02 8.98 7.40
CA VAL A 16 17.50 9.01 6.02
C VAL A 16 18.80 8.24 5.86
N GLU A 17 19.71 8.31 6.84
CA GLU A 17 20.93 7.50 6.88
C GLU A 17 20.61 6.01 7.01
N TYR A 18 19.76 5.65 7.96
CA TYR A 18 19.34 4.28 8.18
C TYR A 18 18.70 3.64 6.93
N ILE A 19 17.85 4.41 6.22
CA ILE A 19 17.22 3.92 4.99
C ILE A 19 18.25 3.80 3.86
N TRP A 20 19.18 4.75 3.74
CA TRP A 20 20.21 4.72 2.71
C TRP A 20 21.14 3.52 2.89
N GLU A 21 21.70 3.31 4.08
CA GLU A 21 22.53 2.15 4.40
C GLU A 21 21.76 0.84 4.21
N GLY A 22 20.51 0.81 4.67
CA GLY A 22 19.62 -0.33 4.52
C GLY A 22 19.38 -0.71 3.05
N LYS A 23 19.21 0.28 2.18
CA LYS A 23 19.07 0.05 0.72
C LYS A 23 20.36 -0.45 0.10
N GLN A 24 21.52 0.08 0.49
CA GLN A 24 22.82 -0.43 0.01
C GLN A 24 23.04 -1.90 0.42
N ALA A 25 22.56 -2.28 1.61
CA ALA A 25 22.57 -3.66 2.09
C ALA A 25 21.45 -4.56 1.49
N GLY A 26 20.72 -4.09 0.47
CA GLY A 26 19.67 -4.86 -0.21
C GLY A 26 18.38 -5.08 0.60
N LYS A 27 18.17 -4.35 1.70
CA LYS A 27 16.96 -4.49 2.53
C LYS A 27 15.77 -3.77 1.89
N THR A 28 14.58 -4.34 2.06
CA THR A 28 13.34 -3.72 1.57
C THR A 28 12.92 -2.53 2.46
N LEU A 29 12.33 -1.50 1.84
CA LEU A 29 11.79 -0.34 2.57
C LEU A 29 10.78 -0.75 3.65
N THR A 30 9.96 -1.77 3.37
CA THR A 30 8.96 -2.28 4.32
C THR A 30 9.61 -2.83 5.59
N CYS A 31 10.77 -3.51 5.47
CA CYS A 31 11.57 -3.97 6.60
C CYS A 31 12.16 -2.78 7.35
N LEU A 32 12.80 -1.86 6.62
CA LEU A 32 13.48 -0.68 7.20
C LEU A 32 12.51 0.23 7.99
N PHE A 33 11.31 0.47 7.49
CA PHE A 33 10.30 1.24 8.21
C PHE A 33 9.83 0.55 9.50
N ALA A 34 9.76 -0.79 9.49
CA ALA A 34 9.35 -1.55 10.66
C ALA A 34 10.45 -1.55 11.73
N THR A 35 11.69 -1.82 11.34
CA THR A 35 12.83 -1.87 12.26
C THR A 35 13.18 -0.50 12.82
N TYR A 36 13.20 0.54 11.99
CA TYR A 36 13.41 1.91 12.46
C TYR A 36 12.30 2.34 13.42
N GLY A 37 11.04 2.05 13.07
CA GLY A 37 9.89 2.38 13.92
C GLY A 37 9.96 1.72 15.29
N ALA A 38 10.31 0.43 15.34
CA ALA A 38 10.48 -0.30 16.60
C ALA A 38 11.61 0.28 17.47
N ALA A 39 12.74 0.69 16.87
CA ALA A 39 13.87 1.25 17.61
C ALA A 39 13.61 2.67 18.17
N HIS A 40 12.76 3.46 17.50
CA HIS A 40 12.52 4.87 17.85
C HIS A 40 11.12 5.13 18.41
N GLY A 41 10.38 4.08 18.81
CA GLY A 41 9.03 4.23 19.36
C GLY A 41 8.01 4.82 18.38
N ARG A 42 8.22 4.65 17.06
CA ARG A 42 7.33 5.15 16.00
C ARG A 42 6.58 4.00 15.33
N ALA A 43 5.30 4.22 15.04
CA ALA A 43 4.56 3.25 14.22
C ALA A 43 5.16 3.16 12.80
N LYS A 44 5.31 1.94 12.27
CA LYS A 44 5.78 1.68 10.89
C LYS A 44 5.11 2.57 9.85
N GLY A 45 3.79 2.75 9.96
CA GLY A 45 3.01 3.60 9.05
C GLY A 45 3.39 5.08 9.13
N SER A 46 3.74 5.58 10.32
CA SER A 46 4.20 6.96 10.52
C SER A 46 5.55 7.18 9.83
N VAL A 47 6.53 6.28 10.06
CA VAL A 47 7.86 6.34 9.44
C VAL A 47 7.75 6.31 7.91
N ARG A 48 6.93 5.38 7.38
CA ARG A 48 6.65 5.28 5.95
C ARG A 48 6.08 6.60 5.39
N ASN A 49 5.03 7.13 6.01
CA ASN A 49 4.36 8.33 5.53
C ASN A 49 5.30 9.54 5.55
N TYR A 50 6.11 9.65 6.60
CA TYR A 50 7.11 10.70 6.73
C TYR A 50 8.19 10.60 5.63
N TYR A 51 8.75 9.42 5.40
CA TYR A 51 9.73 9.19 4.32
C TYR A 51 9.18 9.61 2.95
N TYR A 52 7.95 9.23 2.61
CA TYR A 52 7.34 9.64 1.33
C TYR A 52 7.06 11.15 1.26
N ALA A 53 6.71 11.79 2.38
CA ALA A 53 6.55 13.24 2.44
C ALA A 53 7.88 13.97 2.20
N LEU A 54 8.99 13.49 2.78
CA LEU A 54 10.33 14.01 2.50
C LEU A 54 10.67 13.89 1.01
N MET A 55 10.43 12.73 0.42
CA MET A 55 10.74 12.48 -1.01
C MET A 55 9.88 13.34 -1.95
N LYS A 56 8.62 13.61 -1.59
CA LYS A 56 7.74 14.53 -2.33
C LYS A 56 8.25 15.98 -2.26
N ASN A 57 8.83 16.38 -1.13
CA ASN A 57 9.32 17.74 -0.89
C ASN A 57 10.80 17.94 -1.25
N ARG A 58 11.48 16.93 -1.81
CA ARG A 58 12.90 16.95 -2.20
C ARG A 58 13.31 18.13 -3.09
N LYS A 59 12.37 18.75 -3.81
CA LYS A 59 12.62 19.92 -4.68
C LYS A 59 12.02 21.23 -4.17
N LYS A 60 11.33 21.22 -3.02
CA LYS A 60 10.54 22.35 -2.53
C LYS A 60 11.09 22.97 -1.25
N ASP A 61 11.86 22.22 -0.46
CA ASP A 61 12.38 22.66 0.83
C ASP A 61 13.90 22.47 0.88
N GLU A 62 14.64 23.57 1.02
CA GLU A 62 16.11 23.58 1.09
C GLU A 62 16.66 22.72 2.24
N ARG A 63 15.92 22.61 3.36
CA ARG A 63 16.34 21.77 4.50
C ARG A 63 16.29 20.29 4.13
N VAL A 64 15.28 19.90 3.36
CA VAL A 64 15.12 18.53 2.85
C VAL A 64 16.15 18.24 1.77
N VAL A 65 16.48 19.22 0.91
CA VAL A 65 17.56 19.10 -0.08
C VAL A 65 18.89 18.80 0.61
N LYS A 66 19.27 19.60 1.62
CA LYS A 66 20.51 19.39 2.40
C LYS A 66 20.54 18.04 3.10
N LEU A 67 19.40 17.58 3.62
CA LEU A 67 19.30 16.31 4.33
C LEU A 67 19.42 15.08 3.41
N LEU A 68 19.00 15.23 2.15
CA LEU A 68 19.08 14.21 1.10
C LEU A 68 20.32 14.34 0.22
N ASP A 69 21.19 15.32 0.49
CA ASP A 69 22.38 15.58 -0.31
C ASP A 69 23.37 14.42 -0.20
N GLY A 70 24.01 14.07 -1.32
CA GLY A 70 24.88 12.88 -1.43
C GLY A 70 24.19 11.51 -1.31
N LYS A 71 22.90 11.46 -0.94
CA LYS A 71 22.16 10.19 -0.76
C LYS A 71 21.31 9.91 -2.00
N GLN A 72 21.62 8.83 -2.72
CA GLN A 72 20.88 8.39 -3.93
C GLN A 72 19.53 7.71 -3.58
N LEU A 73 18.71 8.39 -2.78
CA LEU A 73 17.37 7.95 -2.46
C LEU A 73 16.39 8.56 -3.48
N SER A 74 15.69 7.68 -4.20
CA SER A 74 14.60 8.06 -5.09
C SER A 74 13.33 7.28 -4.74
N VAL A 75 12.19 7.89 -5.06
CA VAL A 75 10.87 7.27 -5.06
C VAL A 75 10.35 7.37 -6.49
N GLU A 76 9.78 6.27 -6.98
CA GLU A 76 9.11 6.23 -8.27
C GLU A 76 7.98 7.26 -8.30
N GLN A 77 7.98 8.15 -9.29
CA GLN A 77 6.93 9.16 -9.39
C GLN A 77 5.62 8.47 -9.75
N ILE A 78 4.63 8.60 -8.87
CA ILE A 78 3.29 8.09 -9.14
C ILE A 78 2.64 9.03 -10.14
N ARG A 79 2.45 8.56 -11.38
CA ARG A 79 1.60 9.25 -12.36
C ARG A 79 0.17 9.33 -11.84
N GLU A 80 -0.43 10.51 -11.85
CA GLU A 80 -1.84 10.67 -11.54
C GLU A 80 -2.69 10.23 -12.75
N PHE A 81 -3.89 9.70 -12.48
CA PHE A 81 -4.85 9.44 -13.56
C PHE A 81 -5.44 10.77 -14.02
N THR A 82 -5.46 11.02 -15.32
CA THR A 82 -6.20 12.15 -15.86
C THR A 82 -7.71 11.94 -15.70
N GLU A 83 -8.49 13.00 -15.89
CA GLU A 83 -9.95 12.93 -15.80
C GLU A 83 -10.52 12.03 -16.91
N GLU A 84 -9.97 12.11 -18.12
CA GLU A 84 -10.36 11.31 -19.27
C GLU A 84 -10.02 9.83 -19.07
N GLU A 85 -8.81 9.54 -18.55
CA GLU A 85 -8.42 8.17 -18.19
C GLU A 85 -9.35 7.60 -17.12
N THR A 86 -9.71 8.44 -16.14
CA THR A 86 -10.62 8.07 -15.06
C THR A 86 -11.98 7.66 -15.61
N ASP A 87 -12.56 8.46 -16.49
CA ASP A 87 -13.88 8.19 -17.06
C ASP A 87 -13.87 6.97 -17.98
N SER A 88 -12.81 6.80 -18.78
CA SER A 88 -12.63 5.61 -19.62
C SER A 88 -12.57 4.31 -18.80
N VAL A 89 -11.82 4.34 -17.69
CA VAL A 89 -11.75 3.23 -16.74
C VAL A 89 -13.11 2.97 -16.10
N LEU A 90 -13.80 4.00 -15.62
CA LEU A 90 -15.12 3.86 -15.00
C LEU A 90 -16.14 3.27 -15.97
N ARG A 91 -16.19 3.76 -17.21
CA ARG A 91 -17.05 3.20 -18.28
C ARG A 91 -16.79 1.72 -18.48
N SER A 92 -15.52 1.34 -18.57
CA SER A 92 -15.13 -0.06 -18.77
C SER A 92 -15.53 -0.94 -17.58
N ILE A 93 -15.32 -0.47 -16.35
CA ILE A 93 -15.72 -1.18 -15.13
C ILE A 93 -17.25 -1.36 -15.08
N LEU A 94 -18.00 -0.30 -15.35
CA LEU A 94 -19.47 -0.33 -15.28
C LEU A 94 -20.06 -1.21 -16.39
N LYS A 95 -19.46 -1.23 -17.58
CA LYS A 95 -19.85 -2.11 -18.69
C LYS A 95 -19.62 -3.60 -18.38
N GLU A 96 -18.56 -3.93 -17.64
CA GLU A 96 -18.36 -5.30 -17.16
C GLU A 96 -19.33 -5.63 -16.02
N LYS A 97 -19.59 -4.67 -15.14
CA LYS A 97 -20.55 -4.82 -14.04
C LYS A 97 -21.97 -5.08 -14.53
N SER A 98 -22.40 -4.45 -15.63
CA SER A 98 -23.72 -4.69 -16.21
C SER A 98 -23.89 -6.13 -16.73
N LYS A 99 -22.79 -6.84 -17.02
CA LYS A 99 -22.79 -8.27 -17.36
C LYS A 99 -22.80 -9.19 -16.14
N GLY A 100 -22.94 -8.65 -14.92
CA GLY A 100 -22.91 -9.42 -13.67
C GLY A 100 -21.50 -9.68 -13.13
N VAL A 101 -20.45 -9.10 -13.71
CA VAL A 101 -19.07 -9.25 -13.24
C VAL A 101 -18.83 -8.34 -12.03
N SER A 102 -18.16 -8.85 -10.99
CA SER A 102 -17.81 -8.03 -9.84
C SER A 102 -16.82 -6.92 -10.23
N VAL A 103 -16.90 -5.76 -9.57
CA VAL A 103 -15.98 -4.62 -9.82
C VAL A 103 -14.52 -5.05 -9.70
N ARG A 104 -14.19 -5.88 -8.69
CA ARG A 104 -12.83 -6.40 -8.51
C ARG A 104 -12.38 -7.23 -9.71
N ARG A 105 -13.25 -8.10 -10.24
CA ARG A 105 -12.93 -8.92 -11.41
C ARG A 105 -12.81 -8.08 -12.67
N ALA A 106 -13.69 -7.08 -12.86
CA ALA A 106 -13.58 -6.13 -13.97
C ALA A 106 -12.24 -5.39 -13.95
N ILE A 107 -11.81 -4.90 -12.78
CA ILE A 107 -10.50 -4.25 -12.62
C ILE A 107 -9.34 -5.22 -12.89
N CYS A 108 -9.45 -6.46 -12.45
CA CYS A 108 -8.45 -7.51 -12.73
C CYS A 108 -8.33 -7.76 -14.25
N ASN A 109 -9.46 -7.86 -14.96
CA ASN A 109 -9.50 -8.02 -16.40
C ASN A 109 -8.86 -6.81 -17.12
N LEU A 110 -9.14 -5.59 -16.65
CA LEU A 110 -8.55 -4.37 -17.21
C LEU A 110 -7.03 -4.28 -16.99
N ALA A 111 -6.55 -4.77 -15.85
CA ALA A 111 -5.14 -4.78 -15.51
C ALA A 111 -4.32 -5.84 -16.28
N LYS A 112 -4.96 -6.84 -16.89
CA LYS A 112 -4.32 -7.89 -17.72
C LYS A 112 -3.12 -8.56 -17.04
N GLY A 113 -3.19 -8.78 -15.71
CA GLY A 113 -2.12 -9.40 -14.93
C GLY A 113 -1.07 -8.43 -14.36
N ASP A 114 -1.17 -7.12 -14.60
CA ASP A 114 -0.33 -6.13 -13.93
C ASP A 114 -0.90 -5.81 -12.53
N ASP A 115 -0.28 -6.38 -11.50
CA ASP A 115 -0.66 -6.18 -10.10
C ASP A 115 -0.56 -4.73 -9.63
N LYS A 116 0.44 -3.97 -10.11
CA LYS A 116 0.61 -2.56 -9.76
C LYS A 116 -0.54 -1.73 -10.35
N LEU A 117 -0.86 -1.97 -11.62
CA LEU A 117 -1.98 -1.30 -12.29
C LEU A 117 -3.32 -1.68 -11.65
N MET A 118 -3.53 -2.97 -11.36
CA MET A 118 -4.73 -3.47 -10.67
C MET A 118 -4.95 -2.72 -9.35
N LEU A 119 -3.92 -2.60 -8.50
CA LEU A 119 -4.02 -1.90 -7.23
C LEU A 119 -4.31 -0.41 -7.40
N ARG A 120 -3.70 0.23 -8.40
CA ARG A 120 -3.95 1.65 -8.73
C ARG A 120 -5.40 1.88 -9.18
N LEU A 121 -5.93 1.02 -10.04
CA LEU A 121 -7.32 1.08 -10.51
C LEU A 121 -8.31 0.85 -9.35
N GLN A 122 -8.05 -0.15 -8.48
CA GLN A 122 -8.86 -0.37 -7.27
C GLN A 122 -8.88 0.86 -6.36
N ASN A 123 -7.71 1.45 -6.10
CA ASN A 123 -7.61 2.65 -5.26
C ASN A 123 -8.33 3.85 -5.88
N LYS A 124 -8.19 4.05 -7.19
CA LYS A 124 -8.86 5.13 -7.92
C LYS A 124 -10.39 4.95 -7.87
N TYR A 125 -10.90 3.76 -8.16
CA TYR A 125 -12.33 3.46 -8.06
C TYR A 125 -12.87 3.71 -6.65
N ARG A 126 -12.17 3.21 -5.61
CA ARG A 126 -12.58 3.41 -4.21
C ARG A 126 -12.60 4.89 -3.81
N ASN A 127 -11.63 5.68 -4.29
CA ASN A 127 -11.56 7.10 -4.00
C ASN A 127 -12.73 7.86 -4.64
N ILE A 128 -13.06 7.55 -5.90
CA ILE A 128 -14.21 8.15 -6.60
C ILE A 128 -15.51 7.75 -5.92
N LEU A 129 -15.69 6.45 -5.61
CA LEU A 129 -16.88 5.98 -4.91
C LEU A 129 -17.12 6.71 -3.58
N LYS A 130 -16.05 7.11 -2.89
CA LYS A 130 -16.14 7.83 -1.62
C LYS A 130 -16.31 9.34 -1.79
N LYS A 131 -15.66 9.96 -2.78
CA LYS A 131 -15.55 11.43 -2.89
C LYS A 131 -16.40 12.05 -3.99
N GLN A 132 -16.72 11.28 -5.03
CA GLN A 132 -17.40 11.70 -6.25
C GLN A 132 -18.38 10.61 -6.74
N PRO A 133 -19.32 10.12 -5.91
CA PRO A 133 -20.29 9.10 -6.32
C PRO A 133 -21.15 9.55 -7.52
N GLU A 134 -21.46 10.84 -7.61
CA GLU A 134 -22.24 11.46 -8.68
C GLU A 134 -21.64 11.20 -10.07
N ARG A 135 -20.31 11.12 -10.16
CA ARG A 135 -19.61 10.82 -11.42
C ARG A 135 -19.84 9.37 -11.87
N ILE A 136 -19.91 8.43 -10.93
CA ILE A 136 -20.23 7.04 -11.23
C ILE A 136 -21.68 6.92 -11.69
N GLU A 137 -22.59 7.66 -11.05
CA GLU A 137 -24.01 7.69 -11.40
C GLU A 137 -24.23 8.30 -12.79
N ALA A 138 -23.56 9.41 -13.12
CA ALA A 138 -23.62 10.04 -14.43
C ALA A 138 -23.18 9.07 -15.54
N ILE A 139 -22.04 8.41 -15.38
CA ILE A 139 -21.54 7.43 -16.36
C ILE A 139 -22.45 6.20 -16.42
N ALA A 140 -23.01 5.75 -15.30
CA ALA A 140 -23.97 4.65 -15.29
C ALA A 140 -25.24 5.02 -16.07
N ALA A 141 -25.74 6.24 -15.90
CA ALA A 141 -26.89 6.77 -16.63
C ALA A 141 -26.60 6.89 -18.13
N GLU A 142 -25.42 7.40 -18.53
CA GLU A 142 -24.94 7.42 -19.93
C GLU A 142 -24.96 6.03 -20.56
N LEU A 143 -24.57 5.01 -19.80
CA LEU A 143 -24.54 3.61 -20.27
C LEU A 143 -25.90 2.90 -20.19
N GLY A 144 -26.97 3.61 -19.78
CA GLY A 144 -28.30 3.01 -19.58
C GLY A 144 -28.36 1.98 -18.45
N ILE A 145 -27.35 1.96 -17.58
CA ILE A 145 -27.27 1.04 -16.44
C ILE A 145 -28.14 1.62 -15.34
N ARG A 146 -29.41 1.22 -15.32
CA ARG A 146 -30.31 1.58 -14.22
C ARG A 146 -29.85 0.88 -12.93
N PRO A 147 -30.04 1.51 -11.75
CA PRO A 147 -29.92 0.82 -10.48
C PRO A 147 -30.89 -0.37 -10.50
N THR A 148 -30.38 -1.58 -10.65
CA THR A 148 -31.21 -2.76 -10.49
C THR A 148 -31.54 -2.84 -9.01
N GLU A 149 -32.82 -2.70 -8.65
CA GLU A 149 -33.25 -2.96 -7.29
C GLU A 149 -32.87 -4.41 -6.95
N LYS A 150 -31.91 -4.56 -6.03
CA LYS A 150 -31.49 -5.88 -5.60
C LYS A 150 -32.67 -6.55 -4.91
N SER A 151 -33.03 -7.74 -5.38
CA SER A 151 -34.06 -8.55 -4.73
C SER A 151 -33.67 -8.83 -3.27
N PHE A 152 -34.67 -9.13 -2.43
CA PHE A 152 -34.42 -9.51 -1.04
C PHE A 152 -33.41 -10.67 -0.93
N LEU A 153 -33.56 -11.69 -1.77
CA LEU A 153 -32.64 -12.83 -1.84
C LEU A 153 -31.22 -12.40 -2.22
N GLN A 154 -31.07 -11.47 -3.16
CA GLN A 154 -29.77 -10.96 -3.57
C GLN A 154 -29.07 -10.16 -2.45
N ARG A 155 -29.83 -9.36 -1.69
CA ARG A 155 -29.29 -8.65 -0.51
C ARG A 155 -28.85 -9.62 0.58
N ARG A 156 -29.68 -10.63 0.89
CA ARG A 156 -29.37 -11.66 1.88
C ARG A 156 -28.12 -12.45 1.50
N LEU A 157 -28.02 -12.85 0.23
CA LEU A 157 -26.84 -13.55 -0.30
C LEU A 157 -25.58 -12.68 -0.21
N GLU A 158 -25.66 -11.39 -0.55
CA GLU A 158 -24.52 -10.47 -0.38
C GLU A 158 -24.09 -10.33 1.08
N THR A 159 -25.03 -10.23 2.02
CA THR A 159 -24.72 -10.18 3.45
C THR A 159 -23.99 -11.44 3.91
N GLU A 160 -24.45 -12.61 3.48
CA GLU A 160 -23.85 -13.89 3.84
C GLU A 160 -22.46 -14.08 3.21
N ILE A 161 -22.29 -13.67 1.96
CA ILE A 161 -20.99 -13.61 1.28
C ILE A 161 -20.03 -12.67 2.02
N ASN A 162 -20.48 -11.48 2.42
CA ASN A 162 -19.63 -10.54 3.16
C ASN A 162 -19.21 -11.12 4.52
N ALA A 163 -20.13 -11.76 5.25
CA ALA A 163 -19.81 -12.43 6.52
C ALA A 163 -18.80 -13.59 6.34
N LEU A 164 -18.86 -14.32 5.22
CA LEU A 164 -17.85 -15.32 4.87
C LEU A 164 -16.49 -14.67 4.59
N TYR A 165 -16.45 -13.58 3.82
CA TYR A 165 -15.22 -12.83 3.55
C TYR A 165 -14.58 -12.28 4.83
N ASP A 166 -15.38 -11.78 5.77
CA ASP A 166 -14.88 -11.24 7.04
C ASP A 166 -14.25 -12.35 7.89
N ARG A 167 -14.90 -13.52 7.99
CA ARG A 167 -14.34 -14.70 8.68
C ARG A 167 -13.04 -15.17 8.04
N LEU A 168 -13.00 -15.28 6.71
CA LEU A 168 -11.80 -15.69 5.98
C LEU A 168 -10.66 -14.68 6.17
N THR A 169 -10.96 -13.39 6.11
CA THR A 169 -9.97 -12.33 6.31
C THR A 169 -9.38 -12.36 7.72
N GLN A 170 -10.21 -12.65 8.73
CA GLN A 170 -9.75 -12.80 10.10
C GLN A 170 -8.82 -14.01 10.26
N SER A 171 -9.22 -15.17 9.74
CA SER A 171 -8.40 -16.39 9.75
C SER A 171 -7.05 -16.18 9.04
N LEU A 172 -7.04 -15.55 7.86
CA LEU A 172 -5.80 -15.23 7.14
C LEU A 172 -4.89 -14.26 7.91
N LYS A 173 -5.45 -13.31 8.66
CA LYS A 173 -4.65 -12.41 9.50
C LYS A 173 -3.98 -13.19 10.64
N GLU A 174 -4.72 -14.06 11.30
CA GLU A 174 -4.21 -14.91 12.38
C GLU A 174 -3.08 -15.82 11.90
N GLU A 175 -3.28 -16.47 10.74
CA GLU A 175 -2.27 -17.33 10.13
C GLU A 175 -1.02 -16.54 9.72
N ASN A 176 -1.19 -15.34 9.14
CA ASN A 176 -0.05 -14.47 8.82
C ASN A 176 0.75 -14.07 10.06
N VAL A 177 0.08 -13.79 11.19
CA VAL A 177 0.75 -13.49 12.47
C VAL A 177 1.54 -14.71 12.95
N ARG A 178 0.92 -15.90 12.91
CA ARG A 178 1.58 -17.16 13.29
C ARG A 178 2.83 -17.41 12.45
N LEU A 179 2.71 -17.36 11.12
CA LEU A 179 3.84 -17.56 10.20
C LEU A 179 4.94 -16.52 10.40
N SER A 180 4.56 -15.25 10.64
CA SER A 180 5.53 -14.19 10.92
C SER A 180 6.33 -14.46 12.19
N ASN A 181 5.67 -14.90 13.27
CA ASN A 181 6.32 -15.25 14.54
C ASN A 181 7.26 -16.45 14.38
N GLU A 182 6.83 -17.48 13.64
CA GLU A 182 7.65 -18.65 13.34
C GLU A 182 8.89 -18.27 12.51
N ASN A 183 8.73 -17.41 11.51
CA ASN A 183 9.85 -16.90 10.72
C ASN A 183 10.87 -16.15 11.59
N ILE A 184 10.41 -15.33 12.55
CA ILE A 184 11.29 -14.63 13.49
C ILE A 184 12.06 -15.63 14.36
N ARG A 185 11.39 -16.67 14.88
CA ARG A 185 12.03 -17.73 15.68
C ARG A 185 13.13 -18.43 14.89
N LEU A 186 12.80 -18.90 13.69
CA LEU A 186 13.74 -19.62 12.82
C LEU A 186 14.92 -18.74 12.40
N ARG A 187 14.71 -17.43 12.17
CA ARG A 187 15.80 -16.49 11.87
C ARG A 187 16.76 -16.35 13.05
N ARG A 188 16.25 -16.19 14.27
CA ARG A 188 17.09 -16.12 15.49
C ARG A 188 17.89 -17.41 15.71
N GLU A 189 17.24 -18.56 15.51
CA GLU A 189 17.88 -19.86 15.62
C GLU A 189 19.00 -20.03 14.58
N ASN A 190 18.73 -19.67 13.32
CA ASN A 190 19.75 -19.67 12.26
C ASN A 190 20.92 -18.73 12.58
N GLU A 191 20.66 -17.52 13.08
CA GLU A 191 21.74 -16.60 13.50
C GLU A 191 22.59 -17.19 14.63
N ALA A 192 21.95 -17.81 15.64
CA ALA A 192 22.66 -18.46 16.73
C ALA A 192 23.50 -19.65 16.27
N LEU A 193 22.97 -20.47 15.35
CA LEU A 193 23.70 -21.58 14.73
C LEU A 193 24.89 -21.09 13.90
N LYS A 194 24.70 -20.05 13.09
CA LYS A 194 25.80 -19.42 12.32
C LYS A 194 26.91 -18.90 13.22
N ARG A 195 26.58 -18.25 14.34
CA ARG A 195 27.58 -17.82 15.34
C ARG A 195 28.32 -19.03 15.92
N ARG A 196 27.61 -20.08 16.32
CA ARG A 196 28.24 -21.31 16.86
C ARG A 196 29.13 -22.03 15.85
N ALA A 197 28.75 -22.05 14.57
CA ALA A 197 29.54 -22.64 13.50
C ALA A 197 30.81 -21.83 13.21
N GLY A 198 30.71 -20.49 13.15
CA GLY A 198 31.87 -19.61 12.97
C GLY A 198 32.87 -19.64 14.13
N PHE A 199 32.45 -20.04 15.33
CA PHE A 199 33.34 -20.27 16.47
C PHE A 199 34.07 -21.62 16.44
N LYS A 200 33.71 -22.55 15.55
CA LYS A 200 34.37 -23.86 15.41
C LYS A 200 35.47 -23.88 14.34
N GLU A 201 35.64 -22.81 13.57
CA GLU A 201 36.68 -22.68 12.53
C GLU A 201 37.93 -21.90 12.99
N VAL A 202 38.10 -21.71 14.31
CA VAL A 202 39.30 -21.08 14.91
C VAL A 202 39.99 -22.06 15.86
#